data_AF-A0AAW0UQ47-F1
#
_entry.id   AF-A0AAW0UQ47-F1
#
_cell.length_a   1.000
_cell.length_b   1.000
_cell.length_c   1.000
_cell.angle_alpha   90.00
_cell.angle_beta   90.00
_cell.angle_gamma   90.00
#
_symmetry.space_group_name_H-M   'P 1'
#
loop_
_entity.id
_entity.type
_entity.pdbx_description
1 polymer ?
#
loop_
_entity_poly.entity_id
_entity_poly.type
_entity_poly.pdbx_seq_one_letter_code
_entity_poly.pdbx_strand_id
1 'polypeptide(L)'
;MKPQRQAHRTANTFTFRGFGERVRRLRVSAGRFLLQRPRTEEGEETTFLHQALAFQDFQNELGGDLQHLTQLVHQEQQVAECLARHLALSDTPALQPLLDLLVAFANDLPQEFYQRHFYNLLPVLVGQLASREPERLEAVFLCLASLLVVLQRYLRTDLVRLYHHQGYASLLSPAQPWYINELAAQTLSFLVRKASGQEAFLRGVIKGLGRGQGGPTGCRSPGGSCDEV
;
A
#
# COMPACT_ATOMS: atom_id res chain seq x y z
N MET A 1 -14.55 30.78 19.84
CA MET A 1 -14.63 29.46 19.19
C MET A 1 -16.10 29.10 19.02
N LYS A 2 -16.59 28.90 17.78
CA LYS A 2 -18.02 28.55 17.57
C LYS A 2 -18.24 27.06 17.87
N PRO A 3 -19.31 26.67 18.57
CA PRO A 3 -19.57 25.28 18.90
C PRO A 3 -19.91 24.48 17.64
N GLN A 4 -19.36 23.27 17.57
CA GLN A 4 -19.59 22.34 16.48
C GLN A 4 -21.04 21.84 16.56
N ARG A 5 -21.82 22.05 15.49
CA ARG A 5 -23.22 21.63 15.39
C ARG A 5 -23.32 20.09 15.36
N GLN A 6 -23.62 19.48 16.50
CA GLN A 6 -24.24 18.16 16.63
C GLN A 6 -25.65 18.42 17.20
N ALA A 7 -26.76 17.79 16.86
CA ALA A 7 -27.01 16.53 16.20
C ALA A 7 -28.46 16.55 15.65
N HIS A 8 -28.63 16.29 14.36
CA HIS A 8 -29.88 15.81 13.75
C HIS A 8 -29.51 15.14 12.41
N ARG A 9 -28.83 13.98 12.48
CA ARG A 9 -28.41 13.19 11.30
C ARG A 9 -28.35 11.68 11.58
N THR A 10 -29.06 11.19 12.58
CA THR A 10 -29.03 9.78 13.00
C THR A 10 -29.85 8.83 12.10
N ALA A 11 -30.52 9.33 11.06
CA ALA A 11 -31.45 8.55 10.23
C ALA A 11 -31.17 8.58 8.71
N ASN A 12 -29.97 8.98 8.27
CA ASN A 12 -29.63 8.98 6.84
C ASN A 12 -28.75 7.78 6.48
N THR A 13 -29.28 6.89 5.63
CA THR A 13 -28.55 5.71 5.11
C THR A 13 -27.30 6.11 4.34
N PHE A 14 -27.34 7.22 3.60
CA PHE A 14 -26.20 7.77 2.89
C PHE A 14 -25.77 9.09 3.51
N THR A 15 -24.53 9.14 4.00
CA THR A 15 -23.92 10.36 4.57
C THR A 15 -22.66 10.69 3.82
N PHE A 16 -22.54 11.93 3.33
CA PHE A 16 -21.29 12.40 2.74
C PHE A 16 -20.18 12.36 3.79
N ARG A 17 -19.03 11.81 3.39
CA ARG A 17 -17.82 11.72 4.21
C ARG A 17 -16.69 12.42 3.47
N GLY A 18 -16.04 13.35 4.15
CA GLY A 18 -14.84 13.98 3.62
C GLY A 18 -13.70 12.98 3.49
N PHE A 19 -12.82 13.18 2.51
CA PHE A 19 -11.66 12.32 2.27
C PHE A 19 -10.81 12.09 3.53
N GLY A 20 -10.50 13.16 4.29
CA GLY A 20 -9.73 13.02 5.52
C GLY A 20 -10.41 12.17 6.60
N GLU A 21 -11.74 12.14 6.64
CA GLU A 21 -12.48 11.23 7.55
C GLU A 21 -12.41 9.79 7.05
N ARG A 22 -12.51 9.58 5.73
CA ARG A 22 -12.37 8.26 5.11
C ARG A 22 -10.97 7.66 5.37
N VAL A 23 -9.91 8.44 5.12
CA VAL A 23 -8.53 8.03 5.40
C VAL A 23 -8.34 7.63 6.87
N ARG A 24 -8.82 8.42 7.83
CA ARG A 24 -8.68 8.11 9.27
C ARG A 24 -9.46 6.86 9.70
N ARG A 25 -10.50 6.47 8.95
CA ARG A 25 -11.28 5.24 9.19
C ARG A 25 -10.64 4.01 8.55
N LEU A 26 -9.76 4.19 7.57
CA LEU A 26 -8.89 3.12 7.11
C LEU A 26 -7.96 2.80 8.28
N ARG A 27 -8.25 1.69 8.95
CA ARG A 27 -7.43 1.16 10.03
C ARG A 27 -6.93 -0.19 9.61
N VAL A 28 -5.63 -0.30 9.39
CA VAL A 28 -4.97 -1.57 9.08
C VAL A 28 -5.29 -2.57 10.20
N SER A 29 -6.02 -3.62 9.87
CA SER A 29 -6.41 -4.68 10.80
C SER A 29 -6.41 -6.02 10.08
N ALA A 30 -5.77 -7.04 10.62
CA ALA A 30 -5.66 -8.32 9.92
C ALA A 30 -7.03 -8.91 9.51
N GLY A 31 -8.07 -8.75 10.34
CA GLY A 31 -9.38 -9.34 10.05
C GLY A 31 -10.22 -8.62 8.99
N ARG A 32 -9.98 -7.33 8.72
CA ARG A 32 -10.77 -6.54 7.75
C ARG A 32 -10.24 -6.66 6.32
N PHE A 33 -8.97 -7.01 6.17
CA PHE A 33 -8.23 -6.91 4.90
C PHE A 33 -7.88 -8.27 4.30
N LEU A 34 -8.05 -9.36 5.06
CA LEU A 34 -7.98 -10.69 4.50
C LEU A 34 -9.24 -10.96 3.68
N LEU A 35 -9.06 -11.34 2.42
CA LEU A 35 -10.13 -11.88 1.60
C LEU A 35 -10.63 -13.14 2.30
N GLN A 36 -11.90 -13.13 2.73
CA GLN A 36 -12.54 -14.35 3.19
C GLN A 36 -12.89 -15.16 1.95
N ARG A 37 -12.45 -16.42 1.86
CA ARG A 37 -12.96 -17.33 0.81
C ARG A 37 -14.48 -17.41 0.99
N PRO A 38 -15.29 -16.97 0.01
CA PRO A 38 -16.68 -17.37 0.02
C PRO A 38 -16.71 -18.89 -0.07
N ARG A 39 -17.47 -19.54 0.82
CA ARG A 39 -17.72 -20.98 0.69
C ARG A 39 -18.64 -21.15 -0.51
N THR A 40 -18.09 -21.57 -1.64
CA THR A 40 -18.91 -22.06 -2.76
C THR A 40 -19.63 -23.33 -2.31
N GLU A 41 -20.88 -23.50 -2.75
CA GLU A 41 -21.72 -24.67 -2.43
C GLU A 41 -21.17 -25.95 -3.08
N GLU A 42 -20.40 -25.78 -4.14
CA GLU A 42 -19.65 -26.80 -4.85
C GLU A 42 -18.22 -26.78 -4.29
N GLY A 43 -17.76 -27.90 -3.73
CA GLY A 43 -16.46 -28.03 -3.07
C GLY A 43 -15.22 -27.90 -3.98
N GLU A 44 -15.30 -27.12 -5.05
CA GLU A 44 -14.18 -26.80 -5.93
C GLU A 44 -13.34 -25.68 -5.31
N GLU A 45 -12.12 -26.03 -4.90
CA GLU A 45 -11.13 -25.07 -4.41
C GLU A 45 -10.56 -24.24 -5.59
N THR A 46 -11.26 -23.17 -5.95
CA THR A 46 -10.79 -22.17 -6.92
C THR A 46 -9.84 -21.16 -6.26
N THR A 47 -8.93 -20.59 -7.05
CA THR A 47 -8.01 -19.55 -6.57
C THR A 47 -8.76 -18.25 -6.25
N PHE A 48 -8.26 -17.46 -5.29
CA PHE A 48 -8.80 -16.11 -5.08
C PHE A 48 -8.62 -15.24 -6.33
N LEU A 49 -7.52 -15.45 -7.05
CA LEU A 49 -7.26 -14.74 -8.30
C LEU A 49 -8.37 -15.01 -9.30
N HIS A 50 -8.78 -16.27 -9.50
CA HIS A 50 -9.89 -16.63 -10.36
C HIS A 50 -11.18 -15.87 -10.01
N GLN A 51 -11.50 -15.79 -8.72
CA GLN A 51 -12.70 -15.11 -8.22
C GLN A 51 -12.64 -13.58 -8.41
N ALA A 52 -11.43 -13.00 -8.39
CA ALA A 52 -11.21 -11.57 -8.59
C ALA A 52 -11.06 -11.19 -10.08
N LEU A 53 -10.98 -12.16 -11.00
CA LEU A 53 -10.88 -11.92 -12.45
C LEU A 53 -12.20 -11.39 -13.02
N ALA A 54 -12.45 -10.09 -12.86
CA ALA A 54 -13.55 -9.38 -13.51
C ALA A 54 -13.10 -8.56 -14.75
N PHE A 55 -11.81 -8.57 -15.07
CA PHE A 55 -11.22 -7.72 -16.12
C PHE A 55 -10.90 -8.55 -17.38
N GLN A 56 -11.77 -8.42 -18.39
CA GLN A 56 -11.73 -9.24 -19.61
C GLN A 56 -10.42 -9.09 -20.39
N ASP A 57 -9.87 -7.88 -20.50
CA ASP A 57 -8.62 -7.63 -21.23
C ASP A 57 -7.44 -8.37 -20.60
N PHE A 58 -7.40 -8.40 -19.28
CA PHE A 58 -6.37 -9.14 -18.53
C PHE A 58 -6.55 -10.66 -18.63
N GLN A 59 -7.78 -11.16 -18.63
CA GLN A 59 -8.04 -12.58 -18.90
C GLN A 59 -7.59 -12.98 -20.32
N ASN A 60 -7.91 -12.15 -21.32
CA ASN A 60 -7.52 -12.39 -22.71
C ASN A 60 -5.99 -12.41 -22.88
N GLU A 61 -5.28 -11.54 -22.17
CA GLU A 61 -3.81 -11.49 -22.22
C GLU A 61 -3.13 -12.67 -21.51
N LEU A 62 -3.76 -13.24 -20.49
CA LEU A 62 -3.26 -14.46 -19.84
C LEU A 62 -3.54 -15.72 -20.67
N GLY A 63 -4.55 -15.69 -21.54
CA GLY A 63 -4.77 -16.68 -22.58
C GLY A 63 -5.12 -18.10 -22.09
N GLY A 64 -5.40 -18.28 -20.79
CA GLY A 64 -5.69 -19.58 -20.19
C GLY A 64 -6.54 -19.51 -18.92
N ASP A 65 -7.18 -20.63 -18.58
CA ASP A 65 -7.97 -20.78 -17.36
C ASP A 65 -7.06 -20.85 -16.13
N LEU A 66 -7.08 -19.80 -15.30
CA LEU A 66 -6.40 -19.74 -14.01
C LEU A 66 -7.33 -20.20 -12.87
N GLN A 67 -7.95 -21.37 -13.02
CA GLN A 67 -8.94 -21.84 -12.05
C GLN A 67 -8.27 -22.43 -10.80
N HIS A 68 -7.19 -23.19 -10.99
CA HIS A 68 -6.52 -23.94 -9.93
C HIS A 68 -5.16 -23.37 -9.55
N LEU A 69 -4.75 -23.62 -8.30
CA LEU A 69 -3.48 -23.12 -7.75
C LEU A 69 -2.26 -23.62 -8.52
N THR A 70 -2.29 -24.85 -9.03
CA THR A 70 -1.20 -25.44 -9.82
C THR A 70 -0.93 -24.67 -11.12
N GLN A 71 -2.00 -24.21 -11.78
CA GLN A 71 -1.91 -23.38 -12.98
C GLN A 71 -1.33 -22.01 -12.64
N LEU A 72 -1.80 -21.42 -11.54
CA LEU A 72 -1.32 -20.12 -11.07
C LEU A 72 0.18 -20.14 -10.73
N VAL A 73 0.69 -21.20 -10.09
CA VAL A 73 2.13 -21.36 -9.83
C VAL A 73 2.94 -21.44 -11.12
N HIS A 74 2.43 -22.16 -12.13
CA HIS A 74 3.13 -22.30 -13.41
C HIS A 74 3.21 -20.98 -14.18
N GLN A 75 2.18 -20.14 -14.09
CA GLN A 75 2.07 -18.87 -14.80
C GLN A 75 2.36 -17.64 -13.92
N GLU A 76 2.93 -17.82 -12.72
CA GLU A 76 3.08 -16.73 -11.74
C GLU A 76 3.84 -15.52 -12.29
N GLN A 77 4.86 -15.75 -13.13
CA GLN A 77 5.68 -14.70 -13.71
C GLN A 77 4.87 -13.87 -14.71
N GLN A 78 4.14 -14.55 -15.60
CA GLN A 78 3.30 -13.91 -16.60
C GLN A 78 2.20 -13.09 -15.94
N VAL A 79 1.56 -13.62 -14.88
CA VAL A 79 0.57 -12.90 -14.07
C VAL A 79 1.17 -11.65 -13.45
N ALA A 80 2.34 -11.77 -12.81
CA ALA A 80 3.00 -10.64 -12.16
C ALA A 80 3.42 -9.55 -13.15
N GLU A 81 3.96 -9.92 -14.32
CA GLU A 81 4.35 -8.98 -15.37
C GLU A 81 3.14 -8.28 -15.99
N CYS A 82 2.06 -9.03 -16.23
CA CYS A 82 0.81 -8.47 -16.72
C CYS A 82 0.22 -7.47 -15.71
N LEU A 83 0.19 -7.82 -14.42
CA LEU A 83 -0.27 -6.90 -13.36
C LEU A 83 0.61 -5.66 -13.28
N ALA A 84 1.94 -5.81 -13.32
CA ALA A 84 2.86 -4.69 -13.27
C ALA A 84 2.65 -3.70 -14.42
N ARG A 85 2.45 -4.21 -15.64
CA ARG A 85 2.20 -3.38 -16.83
C ARG A 85 0.88 -2.61 -16.71
N HIS A 86 -0.21 -3.29 -16.34
CA HIS A 86 -1.51 -2.64 -16.18
C HIS A 86 -1.56 -1.66 -15.02
N LEU A 87 -0.90 -1.95 -13.91
CA LEU A 87 -0.79 -1.04 -12.76
C LEU A 87 0.13 0.15 -13.04
N ALA A 88 1.05 0.05 -13.99
CA ALA A 88 1.87 1.20 -14.40
C ALA A 88 1.06 2.23 -15.21
N LEU A 89 -0.03 1.80 -15.86
CA LEU A 89 -0.93 2.69 -16.59
C LEU A 89 -1.74 3.54 -15.61
N SER A 90 -1.38 4.83 -15.53
CA SER A 90 -1.82 5.75 -14.47
C SER A 90 -3.29 6.15 -14.55
N ASP A 91 -3.98 5.92 -15.68
CA ASP A 91 -5.33 6.44 -15.91
C ASP A 91 -6.38 5.35 -16.20
N THR A 92 -6.08 4.10 -15.87
CA THR A 92 -7.01 2.99 -16.17
C THR A 92 -8.21 3.00 -15.22
N PRO A 93 -9.46 2.98 -15.71
CA PRO A 93 -10.66 2.84 -14.86
C PRO A 93 -10.70 1.49 -14.13
N ALA A 94 -9.93 0.51 -14.61
CA ALA A 94 -9.76 -0.81 -14.03
C ALA A 94 -8.75 -0.84 -12.86
N LEU A 95 -8.36 0.30 -12.26
CA LEU A 95 -7.41 0.30 -11.14
C LEU A 95 -7.90 -0.57 -9.97
N GLN A 96 -9.16 -0.41 -9.55
CA GLN A 96 -9.72 -1.19 -8.45
C GLN A 96 -9.62 -2.71 -8.68
N PRO A 97 -10.13 -3.29 -9.80
CA PRO A 97 -10.03 -4.73 -10.03
C PRO A 97 -8.57 -5.20 -10.17
N LEU A 98 -7.65 -4.38 -10.70
CA LEU A 98 -6.23 -4.73 -10.75
C LEU A 98 -5.60 -4.80 -9.34
N LEU A 99 -5.97 -3.89 -8.45
CA LEU A 99 -5.52 -3.91 -7.05
C LEU A 99 -6.10 -5.09 -6.28
N ASP A 100 -7.34 -5.47 -6.54
CA ASP A 100 -7.98 -6.64 -5.94
C ASP A 100 -7.33 -7.94 -6.44
N LEU A 101 -7.04 -8.04 -7.75
CA LEU A 101 -6.27 -9.15 -8.33
C LEU A 101 -4.88 -9.26 -7.72
N LEU A 102 -4.21 -8.15 -7.47
CA LEU A 102 -2.91 -8.14 -6.83
C LEU A 102 -2.96 -8.69 -5.40
N VAL A 103 -3.96 -8.28 -4.62
CA VAL A 103 -4.17 -8.82 -3.27
C VAL A 103 -4.51 -10.31 -3.33
N ALA A 104 -5.34 -10.73 -4.28
CA ALA A 104 -5.69 -12.13 -4.48
C ALA A 104 -4.46 -12.98 -4.82
N PHE A 105 -3.62 -12.52 -5.75
CA PHE A 105 -2.36 -13.17 -6.11
C PHE A 105 -1.44 -13.36 -4.90
N ALA A 106 -1.31 -12.33 -4.06
CA ALA A 106 -0.51 -12.42 -2.83
C ALA A 106 -1.13 -13.36 -1.78
N ASN A 107 -2.45 -13.54 -1.75
CA ASN A 107 -3.12 -14.48 -0.83
C ASN A 107 -2.94 -15.92 -1.28
N ASP A 108 -2.98 -16.20 -2.58
CA ASP A 108 -2.80 -17.54 -3.13
C ASP A 108 -1.34 -17.99 -3.04
N LEU A 109 -0.38 -17.12 -3.39
CA LEU A 109 1.07 -17.42 -3.43
C LEU A 109 1.92 -16.49 -2.55
N PRO A 110 1.68 -16.44 -1.23
CA PRO A 110 2.29 -15.44 -0.34
C PRO A 110 3.81 -15.54 -0.23
N GLN A 111 4.41 -16.74 -0.37
CA GLN A 111 5.86 -16.91 -0.25
C GLN A 111 6.57 -16.46 -1.53
N GLU A 112 6.11 -16.98 -2.65
CA GLU A 112 6.61 -16.74 -3.99
C GLU A 112 6.43 -15.26 -4.35
N PHE A 113 5.25 -14.71 -4.07
CA PHE A 113 4.97 -13.29 -4.22
C PHE A 113 5.95 -12.42 -3.42
N TYR A 114 6.19 -12.73 -2.14
CA TYR A 114 7.14 -11.97 -1.32
C TYR A 114 8.56 -12.00 -1.90
N GLN A 115 9.03 -13.18 -2.30
CA GLN A 115 10.42 -13.37 -2.74
C GLN A 115 10.69 -12.80 -4.14
N ARG A 116 9.74 -12.95 -5.07
CA ARG A 116 9.96 -12.68 -6.50
C ARG A 116 9.32 -11.38 -7.00
N HIS A 117 8.20 -10.96 -6.42
CA HIS A 117 7.34 -9.95 -7.03
C HIS A 117 7.10 -8.71 -6.17
N PHE A 118 6.99 -8.86 -4.85
CA PHE A 118 6.60 -7.79 -3.93
C PHE A 118 7.45 -6.53 -4.09
N TYR A 119 8.77 -6.68 -4.14
CA TYR A 119 9.69 -5.54 -4.23
C TYR A 119 9.70 -4.86 -5.60
N ASN A 120 9.29 -5.54 -6.66
CA ASN A 120 9.16 -4.94 -7.99
C ASN A 120 7.84 -4.18 -8.14
N LEU A 121 6.77 -4.67 -7.50
CA LEU A 121 5.42 -4.10 -7.58
C LEU A 121 5.20 -2.97 -6.57
N LEU A 122 5.91 -2.95 -5.44
CA LEU A 122 5.76 -1.93 -4.42
C LEU A 122 6.01 -0.50 -4.95
N PRO A 123 7.07 -0.20 -5.73
CA PRO A 123 7.26 1.13 -6.30
C PRO A 123 6.14 1.54 -7.25
N VAL A 124 5.59 0.59 -8.02
CA VAL A 124 4.47 0.85 -8.95
C VAL A 124 3.22 1.26 -8.16
N LEU A 125 2.90 0.53 -7.08
CA LEU A 125 1.81 0.88 -6.17
C LEU A 125 2.01 2.24 -5.48
N VAL A 126 3.24 2.51 -5.02
CA VAL A 126 3.57 3.80 -4.42
C VAL A 126 3.42 4.94 -5.43
N GLY A 127 3.77 4.72 -6.70
CA GLY A 127 3.55 5.67 -7.78
C GLY A 127 2.09 6.06 -7.97
N GLN A 128 1.16 5.12 -7.77
CA GLN A 128 -0.28 5.39 -7.85
C GLN A 128 -0.79 6.35 -6.75
N LEU A 129 -0.03 6.51 -5.65
CA LEU A 129 -0.34 7.46 -4.58
C LEU A 129 -0.14 8.93 -4.96
N ALA A 130 0.49 9.20 -6.11
CA ALA A 130 0.60 10.56 -6.65
C ALA A 130 -0.74 11.10 -7.18
N SER A 131 -1.75 10.25 -7.36
CA SER A 131 -3.08 10.66 -7.80
C SER A 131 -3.78 11.58 -6.79
N ARG A 132 -4.60 12.50 -7.29
CA ARG A 132 -5.42 13.42 -6.47
C ARG A 132 -6.85 12.91 -6.26
N GLU A 133 -7.21 11.80 -6.88
CA GLU A 133 -8.56 11.26 -6.80
C GLU A 133 -8.75 10.45 -5.50
N PRO A 134 -9.70 10.85 -4.64
CA PRO A 134 -9.81 10.26 -3.30
C PRO A 134 -10.20 8.79 -3.32
N GLU A 135 -11.03 8.37 -4.28
CA GLU A 135 -11.44 6.97 -4.46
C GLU A 135 -10.25 6.08 -4.84
N ARG A 136 -9.38 6.57 -5.72
CA ARG A 136 -8.16 5.85 -6.13
C ARG A 136 -7.16 5.74 -5.00
N LEU A 137 -6.97 6.82 -4.24
CA LEU A 137 -6.11 6.79 -3.05
C LEU A 137 -6.61 5.78 -2.03
N GLU A 138 -7.91 5.75 -1.76
CA GLU A 138 -8.54 4.78 -0.85
C GLU A 138 -8.34 3.34 -1.34
N ALA A 139 -8.52 3.08 -2.63
CA ALA A 139 -8.28 1.77 -3.24
C ALA A 139 -6.82 1.31 -3.09
N VAL A 140 -5.85 2.16 -3.42
CA VAL A 140 -4.42 1.84 -3.31
C VAL A 140 -4.02 1.64 -1.83
N PHE A 141 -4.57 2.46 -0.94
CA PHE A 141 -4.35 2.33 0.50
C PHE A 141 -4.89 1.02 1.06
N LEU A 142 -6.09 0.64 0.64
CA LEU A 142 -6.70 -0.64 0.99
C LEU A 142 -5.83 -1.80 0.48
N CYS A 143 -5.40 -1.75 -0.78
CA CYS A 143 -4.51 -2.75 -1.38
C CYS A 143 -3.18 -2.88 -0.62
N LEU A 144 -2.48 -1.77 -0.36
CA LEU A 144 -1.22 -1.76 0.40
C LEU A 144 -1.40 -2.35 1.79
N ALA A 145 -2.44 -1.93 2.51
CA ALA A 145 -2.74 -2.47 3.83
C ALA A 145 -3.02 -3.98 3.78
N SER A 146 -3.79 -4.46 2.79
CA SER A 146 -4.06 -5.88 2.58
C SER A 146 -2.79 -6.67 2.29
N LEU A 147 -1.95 -6.19 1.37
CA LEU A 147 -0.68 -6.84 1.04
C LEU A 147 0.23 -6.97 2.26
N LEU A 148 0.39 -5.91 3.05
CA LEU A 148 1.24 -5.95 4.25
C LEU A 148 0.65 -6.88 5.32
N VAL A 149 -0.67 -7.01 5.42
CA VAL A 149 -1.33 -7.99 6.30
C VAL A 149 -1.07 -9.42 5.85
N VAL A 150 -1.21 -9.71 4.55
CA VAL A 150 -0.97 -11.05 3.96
C VAL A 150 0.49 -11.45 4.16
N LEU A 151 1.41 -10.53 3.88
CA LEU A 151 2.86 -10.78 3.92
C LEU A 151 3.48 -10.55 5.29
N GLN A 152 2.69 -10.21 6.32
CA GLN A 152 3.19 -9.84 7.65
C GLN A 152 4.16 -10.87 8.26
N ARG A 153 3.97 -12.16 7.95
CA ARG A 153 4.80 -13.26 8.46
C ARG A 153 6.23 -13.22 7.95
N TYR A 154 6.44 -12.70 6.73
CA TYR A 154 7.74 -12.53 6.09
C TYR A 154 8.31 -11.15 6.38
N LEU A 155 7.48 -10.11 6.35
CA LEU A 155 7.93 -8.73 6.58
C LEU A 155 8.43 -8.50 8.00
N ARG A 156 7.90 -9.22 9.00
CA ARG A 156 8.34 -9.09 10.40
C ARG A 156 9.78 -9.56 10.63
N THR A 157 10.32 -10.45 9.78
CA THR A 157 11.72 -10.89 9.88
C THR A 157 12.66 -9.93 9.16
N ASP A 158 12.17 -9.26 8.11
CA ASP A 158 12.97 -8.43 7.20
C ASP A 158 12.62 -6.92 7.27
N LEU A 159 12.20 -6.42 8.43
CA LEU A 159 11.77 -5.01 8.59
C LEU A 159 12.82 -3.99 8.12
N VAL A 160 14.10 -4.27 8.36
CA VAL A 160 15.22 -3.40 7.95
C VAL A 160 15.27 -3.30 6.42
N ARG A 161 15.05 -4.41 5.71
CA ARG A 161 15.04 -4.45 4.25
C ARG A 161 13.88 -3.64 3.69
N LEU A 162 12.68 -3.84 4.23
CA LEU A 162 11.50 -3.07 3.86
C LEU A 162 11.72 -1.57 4.06
N TYR A 163 12.24 -1.17 5.23
CA TYR A 163 12.41 0.24 5.57
C TYR A 163 13.47 0.96 4.73
N HIS A 164 14.67 0.37 4.58
CA HIS A 164 15.82 1.05 3.96
C HIS A 164 15.94 0.82 2.46
N HIS A 165 15.79 -0.42 1.98
CA HIS A 165 16.13 -0.75 0.59
C HIS A 165 15.01 -0.44 -0.40
N GLN A 166 13.78 -0.30 0.07
CA GLN A 166 12.58 -0.38 -0.77
C GLN A 166 11.71 0.88 -0.67
N GLY A 167 12.31 1.98 -0.22
CA GLY A 167 11.66 3.28 -0.23
C GLY A 167 10.52 3.44 0.77
N TYR A 168 10.27 2.48 1.68
CA TYR A 168 9.23 2.67 2.69
C TYR A 168 9.53 3.88 3.59
N ALA A 169 10.81 4.17 3.82
CA ALA A 169 11.23 5.41 4.48
C ALA A 169 10.83 6.68 3.70
N SER A 170 10.77 6.65 2.35
CA SER A 170 10.35 7.82 1.57
C SER A 170 8.86 8.12 1.70
N LEU A 171 8.03 7.11 2.00
CA LEU A 171 6.61 7.30 2.33
C LEU A 171 6.41 8.04 3.66
N LEU A 172 7.40 7.95 4.55
CA LEU A 172 7.43 8.61 5.86
C LEU A 172 8.14 9.98 5.81
N SER A 173 8.49 10.45 4.62
CA SER A 173 9.17 11.73 4.43
C SER A 173 8.22 12.90 4.67
N PRO A 174 8.69 14.03 5.24
CA PRO A 174 7.90 15.25 5.36
C PRO A 174 7.46 15.84 4.00
N ALA A 175 8.08 15.43 2.89
CA ALA A 175 7.67 15.83 1.55
C ALA A 175 6.35 15.16 1.11
N GLN A 176 5.95 14.05 1.72
CA GLN A 176 4.73 13.33 1.37
C GLN A 176 3.51 13.96 2.06
N PRO A 177 2.34 13.96 1.40
CA PRO A 177 1.08 14.36 2.02
C PRO A 177 0.81 13.65 3.34
N TRP A 178 0.16 14.36 4.27
CA TRP A 178 -0.10 13.85 5.63
C TRP A 178 -0.82 12.49 5.66
N TYR A 179 -1.72 12.24 4.70
CA TYR A 179 -2.51 11.00 4.63
C TYR A 179 -1.68 9.78 4.19
N ILE A 180 -0.68 9.98 3.33
CA ILE A 180 0.28 8.92 2.93
C ILE A 180 1.18 8.59 4.11
N ASN A 181 1.69 9.62 4.78
CA ASN A 181 2.49 9.49 6.00
C ASN A 181 1.73 8.70 7.09
N GLU A 182 0.48 9.06 7.35
CA GLU A 182 -0.37 8.39 8.36
C GLU A 182 -0.57 6.91 8.04
N LEU A 183 -0.87 6.57 6.77
CA LEU A 183 -1.02 5.17 6.38
C LEU A 183 0.30 4.41 6.52
N ALA A 184 1.41 4.98 6.03
CA ALA A 184 2.72 4.37 6.11
C ALA A 184 3.14 4.14 7.57
N ALA A 185 2.86 5.10 8.45
CA ALA A 185 3.11 4.97 9.88
C ALA A 185 2.22 3.90 10.51
N GLN A 186 0.94 3.84 10.14
CA GLN A 186 -0.01 2.86 10.68
C GLN A 186 0.37 1.43 10.30
N THR A 187 0.63 1.20 9.02
CA THR A 187 1.05 -0.10 8.48
C THR A 187 2.41 -0.53 9.05
N LEU A 188 3.39 0.37 9.12
CA LEU A 188 4.68 0.07 9.74
C LEU A 188 4.54 -0.24 11.23
N SER A 189 3.75 0.53 11.97
CA SER A 189 3.47 0.29 13.38
C SER A 189 2.83 -1.09 13.60
N PHE A 190 1.91 -1.49 12.72
CA PHE A 190 1.32 -2.83 12.73
C PHE A 190 2.38 -3.94 12.57
N LEU A 191 3.31 -3.77 11.63
CA LEU A 191 4.39 -4.74 11.39
C LEU A 191 5.40 -4.79 12.55
N VAL A 192 5.85 -3.62 13.02
CA VAL A 192 6.85 -3.50 14.11
C VAL A 192 6.32 -4.11 15.40
N ARG A 193 5.06 -3.85 15.78
CA ARG A 193 4.44 -4.43 16.98
C ARG A 193 4.46 -5.95 17.01
N LYS A 194 4.54 -6.61 15.86
CA LYS A 194 4.54 -8.07 15.72
C LYS A 194 5.94 -8.66 15.50
N ALA A 195 6.98 -7.85 15.38
CA ALA A 195 8.34 -8.30 15.19
C ALA A 195 9.03 -8.58 16.54
N SER A 196 9.95 -9.54 16.56
CA SER A 196 10.74 -9.92 17.74
C SER A 196 11.93 -8.99 18.02
N GLY A 197 12.31 -8.13 17.06
CA GLY A 197 13.48 -7.24 17.12
C GLY A 197 13.15 -5.74 17.13
N GLN A 198 12.09 -5.34 17.84
CA GLN A 198 11.55 -3.96 17.80
C GLN A 198 12.59 -2.91 18.19
N GLU A 199 13.29 -3.12 19.31
CA GLU A 199 14.28 -2.15 19.79
C GLU A 199 15.44 -1.97 18.82
N ALA A 200 15.97 -3.07 18.28
CA ALA A 200 17.08 -3.02 17.34
C ALA A 200 16.68 -2.27 16.07
N PHE A 201 15.48 -2.54 15.54
CA PHE A 201 14.91 -1.84 14.40
C PHE A 201 14.77 -0.33 14.69
N LEU A 202 14.12 0.04 15.81
CA LEU A 202 13.89 1.45 16.17
C LEU A 202 15.20 2.21 16.39
N ARG A 203 16.18 1.61 17.07
CA ARG A 203 17.52 2.21 17.24
C ARG A 203 18.19 2.43 15.88
N GLY A 204 18.06 1.49 14.96
CA GLY A 204 18.56 1.62 13.58
C GLY A 204 17.93 2.80 12.85
N VAL A 205 16.60 2.92 12.91
CA VAL A 205 15.84 4.04 12.31
C VAL A 205 16.27 5.38 12.92
N ILE A 206 16.31 5.50 14.24
CA ILE A 206 16.70 6.74 14.95
C ILE A 206 18.14 7.14 14.59
N LYS A 207 19.07 6.19 14.55
CA LYS A 207 20.46 6.44 14.14
C LYS A 207 20.53 6.91 12.68
N GLY A 208 19.68 6.38 11.80
CA GLY A 208 19.54 6.83 10.41
C GLY A 208 19.05 8.27 10.31
N LEU A 209 18.02 8.63 11.07
CA LEU A 209 17.48 9.99 11.13
C LEU A 209 18.50 10.99 11.68
N GLY A 210 19.27 10.60 12.70
CA GLY A 210 20.32 11.44 13.29
C GLY A 210 21.47 11.76 12.33
N ARG A 211 21.71 10.93 11.30
CA ARG A 211 22.71 11.19 10.26
C ARG A 211 22.21 12.12 9.15
N GLY A 212 20.89 12.24 8.98
CA GLY A 212 20.25 13.13 8.00
C GLY A 212 20.08 14.57 8.48
N GLN A 213 20.31 14.86 9.77
CA GLN A 213 20.32 16.22 10.32
C GLN A 213 21.73 16.83 10.31
N GLY A 214 22.37 16.85 9.13
CA GLY A 214 23.28 17.94 8.80
C GLY A 214 22.39 19.08 8.30
N GLY A 215 22.08 20.03 9.19
CA GLY A 215 21.05 21.05 8.95
C GLY A 215 21.25 21.88 7.67
N PRO A 216 20.20 22.58 7.20
CA PRO A 216 20.37 23.55 6.13
C PRO A 216 21.44 24.55 6.58
N THR A 217 22.52 24.63 5.80
CA THR A 217 23.51 25.70 5.88
C THR A 217 22.74 27.00 5.95
N GLY A 218 22.94 27.72 7.06
CA GLY A 218 22.24 28.96 7.32
C GLY A 218 22.40 29.91 6.12
N CYS A 219 21.31 30.59 5.78
CA CYS A 219 21.38 31.86 5.07
C CYS A 219 22.22 32.82 5.91
N ARG A 220 23.55 32.75 5.76
CA ARG A 220 24.45 33.83 6.12
C ARG A 220 24.37 34.80 4.96
N SER A 221 23.48 35.78 5.06
CA SER A 221 23.58 37.00 4.28
C SER A 221 24.98 37.58 4.49
N PRO A 222 25.81 37.76 3.45
CA PRO A 222 26.95 38.64 3.57
C PRO A 222 26.40 40.06 3.53
N GLY A 223 26.55 40.79 4.64
CA GLY A 223 26.51 42.24 4.58
C GLY A 223 27.59 42.72 3.63
N GLY A 224 27.19 43.44 2.59
CA GLY A 224 28.03 44.31 1.79
C GLY A 224 27.48 45.72 1.91
N SER A 225 28.01 46.48 2.86
CA SER A 225 27.97 47.95 2.83
C SER A 225 29.08 48.47 1.92
N CYS A 226 28.86 49.69 1.40
CA CYS A 226 29.75 50.58 0.63
C CYS A 226 29.52 50.54 -0.89
N ASP A 227 28.77 51.51 -1.42
CA ASP A 227 29.39 52.68 -2.07
C ASP A 227 28.38 53.84 -2.25
N GLU A 228 28.88 55.04 -1.99
CA GLU A 228 28.24 56.36 -2.11
C GLU A 228 27.97 56.75 -3.57
N VAL A 229 26.80 57.37 -3.83
CA VAL A 229 26.63 58.60 -4.64
C VAL A 229 25.42 59.36 -4.09
#